data_AF-F0JJC7-F1
#
_entry.id   AF-F0JJC7-F1
#
_cell.length_a   1.000
_cell.length_b   1.000
_cell.length_c   1.000
_cell.angle_alpha   90.00
_cell.angle_beta   90.00
_cell.angle_gamma   90.00
#
_symmetry.space_group_name_H-M   'P 1'
#
loop_
_entity.id
_entity.type
_entity.pdbx_description
1 polymer ?
#
loop_
_entity_poly.entity_id
_entity_poly.type
_entity_poly.pdbx_seq_one_letter_code
_entity_poly.pdbx_strand_id
1 'polypeptide(L)'
;MAEHAENVVTGMLITEGGYLRPSKSTRVLAILDALSRDSSLSQYELGRQLHLSGAMVNQYLKQLQTEGLVEFLPVNGKSYHYTLTEQGRRSRQRMFSDYSSETVRLYSTIKEFVLDKLHGLDNEGKRDLALFGASETCEVVLSALRGTRFRVKVLLDNDTKKQGQIFNGHVVSAPHVLDQVDCDAVVITSFGKQGEIFEQVKPYADKRGFQIVRF
;
A
#
# COMPACT_ATOMS: atom_id res chain seq x y z
N MET A 1 -8.99 -25.14 -6.75
CA MET A 1 -7.74 -24.46 -6.34
C MET A 1 -8.11 -23.07 -5.86
N ALA A 2 -8.14 -22.85 -4.55
CA ALA A 2 -8.44 -21.55 -3.94
C ALA A 2 -7.53 -21.41 -2.73
N GLU A 3 -6.37 -20.78 -2.93
CA GLU A 3 -5.36 -20.65 -1.89
C GLU A 3 -4.55 -19.37 -2.13
N HIS A 4 -5.20 -18.19 -2.16
CA HIS A 4 -4.50 -16.90 -2.32
C HIS A 4 -5.11 -15.73 -1.50
N ALA A 5 -6.06 -15.98 -0.58
CA ALA A 5 -6.73 -14.91 0.18
C ALA A 5 -6.17 -14.70 1.61
N GLU A 6 -5.51 -15.68 2.22
CA GLU A 6 -5.21 -15.63 3.66
C GLU A 6 -4.01 -14.75 4.05
N ASN A 7 -3.05 -14.54 3.13
CA ASN A 7 -1.82 -13.77 3.43
C ASN A 7 -1.95 -12.25 3.22
N VAL A 8 -2.96 -11.78 2.49
CA VAL A 8 -3.07 -10.35 2.13
C VAL A 8 -3.39 -9.49 3.36
N VAL A 9 -4.27 -9.97 4.25
CA VAL A 9 -4.71 -9.22 5.43
C VAL A 9 -3.59 -9.13 6.48
N THR A 10 -2.82 -10.20 6.68
CA THR A 10 -1.70 -10.20 7.62
C THR A 10 -0.59 -9.24 7.19
N GLY A 11 -0.27 -9.19 5.89
CA GLY A 11 0.68 -8.22 5.33
C GLY A 11 0.20 -6.77 5.38
N MET A 12 -1.13 -6.55 5.41
CA MET A 12 -1.71 -5.22 5.65
C MET A 12 -1.47 -4.76 7.09
N LEU A 13 -1.70 -5.64 8.07
CA LEU A 13 -1.62 -5.28 9.49
C LEU A 13 -0.17 -5.14 9.97
N ILE A 14 0.76 -6.00 9.54
CA ILE A 14 2.15 -5.95 9.97
C ILE A 14 3.04 -5.66 8.77
N THR A 15 3.60 -4.45 8.73
CA THR A 15 4.53 -4.01 7.70
C THR A 15 5.95 -3.94 8.23
N GLU A 16 6.91 -4.49 7.47
CA GLU A 16 8.34 -4.30 7.75
C GLU A 16 8.81 -2.98 7.10
N GLY A 17 9.18 -2.01 7.94
CA GLY A 17 9.61 -0.70 7.44
C GLY A 17 10.21 0.19 8.53
N GLY A 18 11.04 1.15 8.11
CA GLY A 18 11.65 2.13 9.02
C GLY A 18 10.66 3.15 9.56
N TYR A 19 9.68 3.54 8.75
CA TYR A 19 8.81 4.70 8.99
C TYR A 19 7.38 4.33 9.36
N LEU A 20 6.83 3.25 8.80
CA LEU A 20 5.49 2.74 9.12
C LEU A 20 5.63 1.47 9.95
N ARG A 21 5.86 1.64 11.26
CA ARG A 21 5.96 0.54 12.20
C ARG A 21 4.59 0.21 12.79
N PRO A 22 4.22 -1.07 12.92
CA PRO A 22 2.96 -1.45 13.55
C PRO A 22 2.91 -0.94 14.99
N SER A 23 1.78 -0.37 15.39
CA SER A 23 1.54 0.04 16.77
C SER A 23 1.29 -1.19 17.66
N LYS A 24 1.22 -0.98 18.99
CA LYS A 24 0.74 -2.03 19.91
C LYS A 24 -0.66 -2.51 19.49
N SER A 25 -1.57 -1.58 19.20
CA SER A 25 -2.95 -1.89 18.81
C SER A 25 -3.01 -2.70 17.52
N THR A 26 -2.14 -2.40 16.55
CA THR A 26 -2.05 -3.14 15.29
C THR A 26 -1.58 -4.58 15.51
N ARG A 27 -0.58 -4.78 16.38
CA ARG A 27 -0.12 -6.14 16.76
C ARG A 27 -1.20 -6.95 17.47
N VAL A 28 -1.95 -6.32 18.38
CA VAL A 28 -3.08 -6.96 19.07
C VAL A 28 -4.18 -7.34 18.08
N LEU A 29 -4.54 -6.43 17.16
CA LEU A 29 -5.48 -6.71 16.08
C LEU A 29 -5.01 -7.89 15.22
N ALA A 30 -3.72 -7.94 14.86
CA ALA A 30 -3.16 -9.04 14.08
C ALA A 30 -3.27 -10.40 14.80
N ILE A 31 -3.07 -10.45 16.12
CA ILE A 31 -3.27 -11.68 16.91
C ILE A 31 -4.75 -12.08 16.92
N LEU A 32 -5.67 -11.14 17.18
CA LEU A 32 -7.10 -11.42 17.18
C LEU A 32 -7.60 -11.89 15.79
N ASP A 33 -7.05 -11.32 14.71
CA ASP A 33 -7.36 -11.71 13.34
C ASP A 33 -6.85 -13.11 13.01
N ALA A 34 -5.59 -13.42 13.35
CA ALA A 34 -5.02 -14.76 13.19
C ALA A 34 -5.83 -15.82 13.93
N LEU A 35 -6.11 -15.60 15.22
CA LEU A 35 -6.90 -16.52 16.05
C LEU A 35 -8.35 -16.67 15.59
N SER A 36 -8.90 -15.68 14.89
CA SER A 36 -10.25 -15.79 14.34
C SER A 36 -10.35 -16.72 13.13
N ARG A 37 -9.23 -16.90 12.41
CA ARG A 37 -9.11 -17.82 11.28
C ARG A 37 -8.73 -19.21 11.76
N ASP A 38 -7.80 -19.29 12.72
CA ASP A 38 -7.35 -20.55 13.30
C ASP A 38 -7.05 -20.39 14.80
N SER A 39 -7.93 -20.94 15.64
CA SER A 39 -7.77 -20.94 17.10
C SER A 39 -6.76 -21.98 17.60
N SER A 40 -6.24 -22.84 16.72
CA SER A 40 -5.29 -23.89 17.06
C SER A 40 -3.83 -23.44 17.02
N LEU A 41 -3.56 -22.24 16.49
CA LEU A 41 -2.22 -21.66 16.39
C LEU A 41 -1.52 -21.61 17.74
N SER A 42 -0.33 -22.20 17.80
CA SER A 42 0.57 -22.07 18.94
C SER A 42 1.15 -20.65 19.04
N GLN A 43 1.70 -20.30 20.21
CA GLN A 43 2.40 -19.02 20.38
C GLN A 43 3.60 -18.87 19.44
N TYR A 44 4.27 -20.00 19.15
CA TYR A 44 5.38 -20.04 18.19
C TYR A 44 4.91 -19.73 16.77
N GLU A 45 3.80 -20.35 16.34
CA GLU A 45 3.23 -20.10 15.01
C GLU A 45 2.72 -18.67 14.86
N LEU A 46 2.03 -18.14 15.88
CA LEU A 46 1.65 -16.72 15.93
C LEU A 46 2.87 -15.81 15.81
N GLY A 47 3.95 -16.10 16.54
CA GLY A 47 5.18 -15.31 16.48
C GLY A 47 5.82 -15.34 15.09
N ARG A 48 5.91 -16.53 14.49
CA ARG A 48 6.46 -16.72 13.14
C ARG A 48 5.62 -16.02 12.07
N GLN A 49 4.30 -16.18 12.10
CA GLN A 49 3.40 -15.60 11.08
C GLN A 49 3.29 -14.08 11.20
N LEU A 50 3.31 -13.54 12.42
CA LEU A 50 3.11 -12.11 12.67
C LEU A 50 4.43 -11.34 12.85
N HIS A 51 5.58 -12.00 12.64
CA HIS A 51 6.91 -11.44 12.87
C HIS A 51 7.07 -10.85 14.28
N LEU A 52 6.53 -11.55 15.28
CA LEU A 52 6.58 -11.18 16.70
C LEU A 52 7.47 -12.13 17.48
N SER A 53 8.19 -11.61 18.47
CA SER A 53 8.89 -12.45 19.44
C SER A 53 7.89 -13.24 20.28
N GLY A 54 8.27 -14.46 20.70
CA GLY A 54 7.43 -15.27 21.58
C GLY A 54 7.07 -14.58 22.90
N ALA A 55 7.96 -13.71 23.41
CA ALA A 55 7.68 -12.89 24.58
C ALA A 55 6.53 -11.90 24.35
N MET A 56 6.50 -11.23 23.18
CA MET A 56 5.40 -10.33 22.82
C MET A 56 4.09 -11.09 22.66
N VAL A 57 4.11 -12.24 21.96
CA VAL A 57 2.91 -13.07 21.78
C VAL A 57 2.34 -13.52 23.12
N ASN A 58 3.18 -14.06 24.00
CA ASN A 58 2.78 -14.47 25.35
C ASN A 58 2.19 -13.30 26.14
N GLN A 59 2.85 -12.14 26.12
CA GLN A 59 2.37 -10.93 26.79
C GLN A 59 0.99 -10.50 26.27
N TYR A 60 0.80 -10.45 24.95
CA TYR A 60 -0.47 -10.03 24.36
C TYR A 60 -1.58 -11.05 24.60
N LEU A 61 -1.32 -12.36 24.51
CA LEU A 61 -2.32 -13.39 24.81
C LEU A 61 -2.78 -13.33 26.26
N LYS A 62 -1.86 -13.15 27.22
CA LYS A 62 -2.20 -12.96 28.64
C LYS A 62 -3.04 -11.69 28.87
N GLN A 63 -2.67 -10.60 28.20
CA GLN A 63 -3.44 -9.35 28.25
C GLN A 63 -4.86 -9.58 27.72
N LEU A 64 -5.00 -10.18 26.53
CA LEU A 64 -6.29 -10.49 25.90
C LEU A 64 -7.16 -11.43 26.74
N GLN A 65 -6.54 -12.39 27.44
CA GLN A 65 -7.25 -13.25 28.40
C GLN A 65 -7.76 -12.47 29.60
N THR A 66 -6.93 -11.58 30.16
CA THR A 66 -7.30 -10.75 31.31
C THR A 66 -8.43 -9.79 30.96
N GLU A 67 -8.46 -9.30 29.71
CA GLU A 67 -9.50 -8.42 29.17
C GLU A 67 -10.78 -9.19 28.74
N GLY A 68 -10.80 -10.52 28.87
CA GLY A 68 -11.94 -11.35 28.48
C GLY A 68 -12.16 -11.47 26.97
N LEU A 69 -11.15 -11.15 26.16
CA LEU A 69 -11.23 -11.18 24.70
C LEU A 69 -10.85 -12.55 24.11
N VAL A 70 -9.99 -13.30 24.81
CA VAL A 70 -9.52 -14.62 24.40
C VAL A 70 -9.60 -15.61 25.57
N GLU A 71 -10.17 -16.78 25.32
CA GLU A 71 -10.19 -17.91 26.25
C GLU A 71 -9.10 -18.92 25.91
N PHE A 72 -8.48 -19.48 26.96
CA PHE A 72 -7.44 -20.49 26.83
C PHE A 72 -8.05 -21.85 27.15
N LEU A 73 -8.26 -22.66 26.11
CA LEU A 73 -8.83 -23.99 26.24
C LEU A 73 -7.68 -25.01 26.27
N PRO A 74 -7.43 -25.71 27.38
CA PRO A 74 -6.33 -26.66 27.47
C PRO A 74 -6.53 -27.82 26.51
N VAL A 75 -5.52 -28.12 25.71
CA VAL A 75 -5.46 -29.32 24.86
C VAL A 75 -4.76 -30.44 25.61
N ASN A 76 -3.70 -30.11 26.34
CA ASN A 76 -2.99 -30.98 27.28
C ASN A 76 -2.27 -30.11 28.34
N GLY A 77 -1.44 -30.72 29.20
CA GLY A 77 -0.75 -30.00 30.27
C GLY A 77 0.27 -28.93 29.82
N LYS A 78 0.53 -28.78 28.52
CA LYS A 78 1.52 -27.85 27.96
C LYS A 78 1.00 -26.98 26.79
N SER A 79 -0.18 -27.27 26.23
CA SER A 79 -0.71 -26.54 25.06
C SER A 79 -2.18 -26.15 25.22
N TYR A 80 -2.55 -25.06 24.54
CA TYR A 80 -3.88 -24.45 24.59
C TYR A 80 -4.37 -24.15 23.17
N HIS A 81 -5.68 -24.20 22.98
CA HIS A 81 -6.38 -23.48 21.92
C HIS A 81 -6.75 -22.09 22.43
N TYR A 82 -6.56 -21.07 21.61
CA TYR A 82 -6.85 -19.68 21.94
C TYR A 82 -8.10 -19.26 21.17
N THR A 83 -9.24 -19.22 21.85
CA THR A 83 -10.54 -18.98 21.21
C THR A 83 -11.01 -17.56 21.51
N LEU A 84 -11.42 -16.82 20.49
CA LEU A 84 -12.06 -15.51 20.70
C LEU A 84 -13.40 -15.68 21.41
N THR A 85 -13.61 -14.91 22.47
CA THR A 85 -14.93 -14.73 23.06
C THR A 85 -15.81 -13.88 22.13
N GLU A 86 -17.10 -13.79 22.42
CA GLU A 86 -17.99 -12.87 21.68
C GLU A 86 -17.54 -11.40 21.83
N GLN A 87 -17.04 -11.02 23.00
CA GLN A 87 -16.43 -9.71 23.22
C GLN A 87 -15.16 -9.54 22.38
N GLY A 88 -14.32 -10.58 22.29
CA GLY A 88 -13.14 -10.60 21.43
C GLY A 88 -13.45 -10.39 19.96
N ARG A 89 -14.49 -11.06 19.43
CA ARG A 89 -14.95 -10.88 18.04
C ARG A 89 -15.41 -9.44 17.77
N ARG A 90 -16.20 -8.87 18.67
CA ARG A 90 -16.67 -7.48 18.55
C ARG A 90 -15.51 -6.48 18.62
N SER A 91 -14.57 -6.69 19.54
CA SER A 91 -13.37 -5.85 19.66
C SER A 91 -12.52 -5.93 18.38
N ARG A 92 -12.27 -7.13 17.86
CA ARG A 92 -11.56 -7.34 16.59
C ARG A 92 -12.22 -6.56 15.46
N GLN A 93 -13.55 -6.69 15.30
CA GLN A 93 -14.29 -6.00 14.24
C GLN A 93 -14.16 -4.48 14.34
N ARG A 94 -14.26 -3.92 15.55
CA ARG A 94 -14.08 -2.49 15.79
C ARG A 94 -12.67 -2.04 15.46
N MET A 95 -11.65 -2.72 15.99
CA MET A 95 -10.24 -2.42 15.74
C MET A 95 -9.90 -2.51 14.24
N PHE A 96 -10.46 -3.49 13.52
CA PHE A 96 -10.29 -3.61 12.08
C PHE A 96 -10.90 -2.42 11.33
N SER A 97 -12.12 -2.01 11.70
CA SER A 97 -12.77 -0.83 11.12
C SER A 97 -11.97 0.46 11.36
N ASP A 98 -11.45 0.63 12.58
CA ASP A 98 -10.64 1.79 12.96
C ASP A 98 -9.34 1.81 12.14
N TYR A 99 -8.64 0.67 12.08
CA TYR A 99 -7.42 0.51 11.26
C TYR A 99 -7.69 0.80 9.77
N SER A 100 -8.75 0.22 9.18
CA SER A 100 -9.09 0.46 7.78
C SER A 100 -9.37 1.94 7.52
N SER A 101 -10.05 2.62 8.44
CA SER A 101 -10.33 4.05 8.33
C SER A 101 -9.05 4.89 8.37
N GLU A 102 -8.08 4.53 9.22
CA GLU A 102 -6.76 5.17 9.26
C GLU A 102 -5.99 4.97 7.95
N THR A 103 -5.97 3.75 7.42
CA THR A 103 -5.29 3.44 6.15
C THR A 103 -5.90 4.18 4.96
N VAL A 104 -7.24 4.30 4.90
CA VAL A 104 -7.92 5.08 3.86
C VAL A 104 -7.60 6.58 3.96
N ARG A 105 -7.49 7.11 5.19
CA ARG A 105 -7.04 8.50 5.39
C ARG A 105 -5.61 8.70 4.89
N LEU A 106 -4.70 7.79 5.21
CA LEU A 106 -3.32 7.85 4.71
C LEU A 106 -3.28 7.83 3.17
N TYR A 107 -4.03 6.94 2.54
CA TYR A 107 -4.16 6.91 1.07
C TYR A 107 -4.68 8.25 0.51
N SER A 108 -5.66 8.85 1.17
CA SER A 108 -6.22 10.15 0.77
C SER A 108 -5.19 11.28 0.90
N THR A 109 -4.41 11.30 1.99
CA THR A 109 -3.30 12.25 2.18
C THR A 109 -2.23 12.11 1.08
N ILE A 110 -1.92 10.89 0.62
CA ILE A 110 -0.96 10.71 -0.47
C ILE A 110 -1.52 11.28 -1.78
N LYS A 111 -2.82 11.11 -2.07
CA LYS A 111 -3.45 11.73 -3.25
C LYS A 111 -3.42 13.26 -3.17
N GLU A 112 -3.69 13.84 -2.01
CA GLU A 112 -3.60 15.28 -1.78
C GLU A 112 -2.18 15.79 -2.02
N PHE A 113 -1.17 15.08 -1.52
CA PHE A 113 0.23 15.39 -1.80
C PHE A 113 0.56 15.37 -3.30
N VAL A 114 0.05 14.39 -4.05
CA VAL A 114 0.20 14.36 -5.51
C VAL A 114 -0.41 15.59 -6.17
N LEU A 115 -1.63 15.97 -5.76
CA LEU A 115 -2.32 17.13 -6.33
C LEU A 115 -1.61 18.44 -5.98
N ASP A 116 -1.09 18.59 -4.76
CA ASP A 116 -0.30 19.74 -4.36
C ASP A 116 0.95 19.91 -5.23
N LYS A 117 1.65 18.81 -5.54
CA LYS A 117 2.79 18.81 -6.46
C LYS A 117 2.43 19.22 -7.89
N LEU A 118 1.18 19.00 -8.30
CA LEU A 118 0.70 19.36 -9.63
C LEU A 118 -0.03 20.71 -9.66
N HIS A 119 -0.29 21.34 -8.51
CA HIS A 119 -1.08 22.57 -8.40
C HIS A 119 -0.49 23.72 -9.22
N GLY A 120 0.86 23.83 -9.27
CA GLY A 120 1.55 24.80 -10.12
C GLY A 120 1.22 24.65 -11.60
N LEU A 121 1.15 23.41 -12.11
CA LEU A 121 0.80 23.13 -13.50
C LEU A 121 -0.63 23.58 -13.82
N ASP A 122 -1.61 23.25 -12.96
CA ASP A 122 -3.00 23.63 -13.23
C ASP A 122 -3.20 25.16 -13.22
N ASN A 123 -2.49 25.88 -12.35
CA ASN A 123 -2.51 27.35 -12.32
C ASN A 123 -1.90 27.96 -13.58
N GLU A 124 -0.90 27.31 -14.19
CA GLU A 124 -0.33 27.69 -15.48
C GLU A 124 -1.20 27.22 -16.67
N GLY A 125 -2.31 26.52 -16.42
CA GLY A 125 -3.17 25.95 -17.46
C GLY A 125 -2.61 24.69 -18.13
N LYS A 126 -1.47 24.18 -17.63
CA LYS A 126 -0.77 22.98 -18.11
C LYS A 126 -1.46 21.74 -17.58
N ARG A 127 -2.10 20.98 -18.48
CA ARG A 127 -3.03 19.91 -18.12
C ARG A 127 -2.77 18.59 -18.83
N ASP A 128 -2.01 18.60 -19.92
CA ASP A 128 -1.67 17.39 -20.66
C ASP A 128 -0.40 16.76 -20.05
N LEU A 129 -0.57 15.61 -19.40
CA LEU A 129 0.49 14.93 -18.66
C LEU A 129 0.93 13.64 -19.38
N ALA A 130 2.23 13.41 -19.43
CA ALA A 130 2.80 12.09 -19.63
C ALA A 130 3.18 11.50 -18.25
N LEU A 131 2.85 10.25 -17.99
CA LEU A 131 3.26 9.56 -16.76
C LEU A 131 4.42 8.60 -17.07
N PHE A 132 5.47 8.61 -16.25
CA PHE A 132 6.64 7.75 -16.45
C PHE A 132 6.87 6.83 -15.26
N GLY A 133 6.66 5.54 -15.48
CA GLY A 133 6.79 4.43 -14.54
C GLY A 133 5.42 3.83 -14.22
N ALA A 134 5.06 2.72 -14.86
CA ALA A 134 3.82 1.99 -14.59
C ALA A 134 3.97 1.14 -13.31
N SER A 135 3.93 1.81 -12.16
CA SER A 135 4.10 1.23 -10.82
C SER A 135 2.89 1.48 -9.92
N GLU A 136 2.89 0.93 -8.71
CA GLU A 136 1.88 1.21 -7.67
C GLU A 136 1.78 2.73 -7.39
N THR A 137 2.91 3.45 -7.47
CA THR A 137 2.91 4.93 -7.34
C THR A 137 2.10 5.58 -8.47
N CYS A 138 2.17 5.03 -9.68
CA CYS A 138 1.35 5.49 -10.80
C CYS A 138 -0.13 5.26 -10.58
N GLU A 139 -0.54 4.18 -9.91
CA GLU A 139 -1.96 3.97 -9.57
C GLU A 139 -2.47 5.06 -8.63
N VAL A 140 -1.67 5.44 -7.65
CA VAL A 140 -2.01 6.54 -6.73
C VAL A 140 -2.15 7.84 -7.51
N VAL A 141 -1.21 8.14 -8.41
CA VAL A 141 -1.27 9.34 -9.26
C VAL A 141 -2.50 9.33 -10.15
N LEU A 142 -2.75 8.25 -10.89
CA LEU A 142 -3.94 8.11 -11.74
C LEU A 142 -5.24 8.28 -10.95
N SER A 143 -5.30 7.73 -9.73
CA SER A 143 -6.44 7.90 -8.83
C SER A 143 -6.60 9.34 -8.36
N ALA A 144 -5.50 10.03 -8.01
CA ALA A 144 -5.52 11.43 -7.61
C ALA A 144 -6.01 12.34 -8.75
N LEU A 145 -5.66 12.04 -10.00
CA LEU A 145 -6.08 12.81 -11.17
C LEU A 145 -7.58 12.65 -11.51
N ARG A 146 -8.27 11.62 -10.97
CA ARG A 146 -9.71 11.42 -11.23
C ARG A 146 -10.53 12.62 -10.76
N GLY A 147 -11.37 13.15 -11.64
CA GLY A 147 -12.20 14.33 -11.35
C GLY A 147 -11.46 15.66 -11.45
N THR A 148 -10.17 15.66 -11.80
CA THR A 148 -9.41 16.87 -12.11
C THR A 148 -9.49 17.21 -13.61
N ARG A 149 -8.87 18.33 -14.01
CA ARG A 149 -8.77 18.76 -15.42
C ARG A 149 -7.55 18.20 -16.14
N PHE A 150 -6.66 17.50 -15.43
CA PHE A 150 -5.49 16.86 -16.01
C PHE A 150 -5.89 15.71 -16.94
N ARG A 151 -5.15 15.55 -18.02
CA ARG A 151 -5.36 14.52 -19.04
C ARG A 151 -4.08 13.73 -19.23
N VAL A 152 -4.13 12.42 -19.03
CA VAL A 152 -2.99 11.54 -19.26
C VAL A 152 -2.92 11.21 -20.75
N LYS A 153 -1.86 11.68 -21.41
CA LYS A 153 -1.62 11.51 -22.85
C LYS A 153 -0.93 10.20 -23.18
N VAL A 154 0.01 9.80 -22.33
CA VAL A 154 0.79 8.57 -22.49
C VAL A 154 1.27 8.09 -21.12
N LEU A 155 1.34 6.77 -20.97
CA LEU A 155 1.99 6.10 -19.84
C LEU A 155 3.24 5.39 -20.37
N LEU A 156 4.40 5.67 -19.78
CA LEU A 156 5.69 5.17 -20.23
C LEU A 156 6.31 4.25 -19.18
N ASP A 157 7.02 3.21 -19.59
CA ASP A 157 7.87 2.42 -18.68
C ASP A 157 9.09 1.87 -19.44
N ASN A 158 10.23 1.75 -18.73
CA ASN A 158 11.45 1.16 -19.27
C ASN A 158 11.36 -0.37 -19.35
N ASP A 159 10.50 -1.00 -18.55
CA ASP A 159 10.31 -2.44 -18.59
C ASP A 159 9.58 -2.86 -19.87
N THR A 160 10.32 -3.49 -20.80
CA THR A 160 9.80 -3.99 -22.07
C THR A 160 8.70 -5.02 -21.89
N LYS A 161 8.64 -5.72 -20.75
CA LYS A 161 7.56 -6.67 -20.46
C LYS A 161 6.24 -5.96 -20.23
N LYS A 162 6.25 -4.74 -19.70
CA LYS A 162 5.02 -3.94 -19.46
C LYS A 162 4.51 -3.25 -20.72
N GLN A 163 5.41 -2.91 -21.65
CA GLN A 163 5.07 -2.20 -22.88
C GLN A 163 4.05 -2.99 -23.72
N GLY A 164 3.05 -2.29 -24.27
CA GLY A 164 1.92 -2.87 -24.98
C GLY A 164 0.81 -3.42 -24.06
N GLN A 165 1.06 -3.58 -22.76
CA GLN A 165 0.03 -3.99 -21.81
C GLN A 165 -0.81 -2.81 -21.35
N ILE A 166 -2.03 -3.11 -20.88
CA ILE A 166 -2.92 -2.12 -20.28
C ILE A 166 -2.62 -2.03 -18.79
N PHE A 167 -2.37 -0.81 -18.31
CA PHE A 167 -2.22 -0.48 -16.90
C PHE A 167 -3.24 0.60 -16.54
N ASN A 168 -4.21 0.25 -15.68
CA ASN A 168 -5.26 1.17 -15.23
C ASN A 168 -5.99 1.92 -16.38
N GLY A 169 -6.21 1.24 -17.52
CA GLY A 169 -6.88 1.80 -18.69
C GLY A 169 -5.97 2.50 -19.70
N HIS A 170 -4.65 2.56 -19.46
CA HIS A 170 -3.67 3.16 -20.36
C HIS A 170 -2.73 2.11 -20.94
N VAL A 171 -2.44 2.17 -22.24
CA VAL A 171 -1.42 1.32 -22.86
C VAL A 171 -0.04 1.84 -22.44
N VAL A 172 0.76 0.97 -21.81
CA VAL A 172 2.14 1.29 -21.44
C VAL A 172 2.98 1.32 -22.71
N SER A 173 3.71 2.41 -22.91
CA SER A 173 4.50 2.67 -24.11
C SER A 173 5.99 2.77 -23.78
N ALA A 174 6.81 2.60 -24.81
CA ALA A 174 8.26 2.76 -24.68
C ALA A 174 8.64 4.26 -24.55
N PRO A 175 9.74 4.60 -23.85
CA PRO A 175 10.13 5.99 -23.59
C PRO A 175 10.31 6.86 -24.85
N HIS A 176 10.75 6.28 -25.96
CA HIS A 176 10.95 7.03 -27.22
C HIS A 176 9.66 7.60 -27.81
N VAL A 177 8.48 7.11 -27.38
CA VAL A 177 7.18 7.68 -27.76
C VAL A 177 7.04 9.13 -27.30
N LEU A 178 7.80 9.55 -26.28
CA LEU A 178 7.80 10.93 -25.78
C LEU A 178 8.23 11.95 -26.86
N ASP A 179 8.99 11.57 -27.88
CA ASP A 179 9.33 12.44 -29.02
C ASP A 179 8.11 12.83 -29.87
N GLN A 180 7.02 12.05 -29.79
CA GLN A 180 5.85 12.16 -30.67
C GLN A 180 4.59 12.62 -29.92
N VAL A 181 4.67 12.80 -28.60
CA VAL A 181 3.51 13.15 -27.76
C VAL A 181 3.61 14.60 -27.31
N ASP A 182 2.58 15.37 -27.62
CA ASP A 182 2.39 16.71 -27.05
C ASP A 182 1.85 16.58 -25.62
N CYS A 183 2.65 17.06 -24.67
CA CYS A 183 2.31 17.16 -23.26
C CYS A 183 2.97 18.40 -22.66
N ASP A 184 2.35 18.93 -21.62
CA ASP A 184 2.85 20.08 -20.86
C ASP A 184 3.88 19.65 -19.81
N ALA A 185 3.74 18.44 -19.28
CA ALA A 185 4.65 17.90 -18.27
C ALA A 185 4.77 16.37 -18.32
N VAL A 186 5.94 15.88 -17.92
CA VAL A 186 6.18 14.47 -17.58
C VAL A 186 6.21 14.33 -16.06
N VAL A 187 5.33 13.52 -15.51
CA VAL A 187 5.28 13.18 -14.09
C VAL A 187 5.98 11.84 -13.89
N ILE A 188 7.06 11.83 -13.10
CA ILE A 188 7.77 10.59 -12.77
C ILE A 188 7.01 9.88 -11.65
N THR A 189 6.36 8.77 -11.99
CA THR A 189 5.50 7.97 -11.12
C THR A 189 6.22 6.73 -10.59
N SER A 190 7.44 6.93 -10.07
CA SER A 190 8.29 5.87 -9.50
C SER A 190 9.21 6.44 -8.41
N PHE A 191 8.97 6.05 -7.16
CA PHE A 191 9.84 6.45 -6.03
C PHE A 191 11.21 5.77 -6.07
N GLY A 192 11.27 4.51 -6.51
CA GLY A 192 12.51 3.72 -6.49
C GLY A 192 13.52 4.05 -7.58
N LYS A 193 13.07 4.65 -8.71
CA LYS A 193 13.91 4.93 -9.89
C LYS A 193 13.85 6.39 -10.35
N GLN A 194 13.47 7.30 -9.46
CA GLN A 194 13.19 8.69 -9.83
C GLN A 194 14.39 9.41 -10.47
N GLY A 195 15.60 9.18 -9.95
CA GLY A 195 16.83 9.78 -10.46
C GLY A 195 17.19 9.29 -11.86
N GLU A 196 17.18 7.98 -12.08
CA GLU A 196 17.46 7.37 -13.39
C GLU A 196 16.47 7.85 -14.46
N ILE A 197 15.18 7.85 -14.14
CA ILE A 197 14.13 8.31 -15.06
C ILE A 197 14.28 9.81 -15.33
N PHE A 198 14.61 10.61 -14.32
CA PHE A 198 14.82 12.05 -14.50
C PHE A 198 15.94 12.34 -15.50
N GLU A 199 17.10 11.71 -15.34
CA GLU A 199 18.23 11.89 -16.27
C GLU A 199 17.88 11.41 -17.68
N GLN A 200 17.06 10.35 -17.81
CA GLN A 200 16.57 9.87 -19.10
C GLN A 200 15.60 10.85 -19.77
N VAL A 201 14.71 11.49 -19.01
CA VAL A 201 13.66 12.39 -19.53
C VAL A 201 14.20 13.79 -19.82
N LYS A 202 15.24 14.23 -19.10
CA LYS A 202 15.81 15.58 -19.22
C LYS A 202 16.16 16.02 -20.66
N PRO A 203 16.83 15.20 -21.51
CA PRO A 203 17.10 15.59 -22.89
C PRO A 203 15.83 15.85 -23.72
N TYR A 204 14.75 15.12 -23.46
CA TYR A 204 13.46 15.34 -24.11
C TYR A 204 12.83 16.65 -23.65
N ALA A 205 12.90 16.95 -22.35
CA ALA A 205 12.39 18.19 -21.78
C ALA A 205 13.13 19.41 -22.35
N ASP A 206 14.46 19.36 -22.41
CA ASP A 206 15.29 20.44 -22.95
C ASP A 206 14.97 20.72 -24.44
N LYS A 207 14.67 19.66 -25.21
CA LYS A 207 14.31 19.74 -26.63
C LYS A 207 12.88 20.23 -26.87
N ARG A 208 11.92 19.82 -26.03
CA ARG A 208 10.47 19.96 -26.27
C ARG A 208 9.81 21.03 -25.39
N GLY A 209 10.48 21.49 -24.33
CA GLY A 209 10.00 22.56 -23.44
C GLY A 209 8.96 22.15 -22.39
N PHE A 210 8.70 20.86 -22.19
CA PHE A 210 7.78 20.40 -21.14
C PHE A 210 8.45 20.38 -19.75
N GLN A 211 7.66 20.50 -18.69
CA GLN A 211 8.15 20.43 -17.30
C GLN A 211 8.31 18.99 -16.84
N ILE A 212 9.24 18.74 -15.90
CA ILE A 212 9.39 17.44 -15.25
C ILE A 212 8.95 17.55 -13.78
N VAL A 213 7.96 16.76 -13.40
CA VAL A 213 7.45 16.68 -12.01
C VAL A 213 7.95 15.40 -11.36
N ARG A 214 8.35 15.54 -10.10
CA ARG A 214 8.96 14.52 -9.25
C ARG A 214 8.35 14.59 -7.85
N PHE A 215 8.23 13.44 -7.19
CA PHE A 215 7.68 13.33 -5.84
C PHE A 215 8.78 13.29 -4.77
#